data_AF-A0A830E9G8-F1
#
_entry.id   AF-A0A830E9G8-F1
#
_cell.length_a   1.000
_cell.length_b   1.000
_cell.length_c   1.000
_cell.angle_alpha   90.00
_cell.angle_beta   90.00
_cell.angle_gamma   90.00
#
_symmetry.space_group_name_H-M   'P 1'
#
loop_
_entity.id
_entity.type
_entity.pdbx_description
1 polymer ?
#
loop_
_entity_poly.entity_id
_entity_poly.type
_entity_poly.pdbx_seq_one_letter_code
_entity_poly.pdbx_strand_id
1 'polypeptide(L)'
;MNNEDDMKRKEISELINKAKNSGFLEELSISDAIDDIMKSTGEEVNLILYVQGGEPMLINAAKEEDYVSLALLDLDLIVDINLEEFPSIAQLFNDLEELTTKIGYELHGDRSIAPFLFPLRLDVSNKRAMVACGIKAAITEELFNENFMEGLIEDLGFNYMRYLSELLGSITRREGQSP
;
A
#
# COMPACT_ATOMS: atom_id res chain seq x y z
N MET A 1 -13.23 -25.30 1.92
CA MET A 1 -12.21 -24.28 2.21
C MET A 1 -11.97 -23.55 0.91
N ASN A 2 -12.19 -22.24 0.91
CA ASN A 2 -12.37 -21.44 -0.30
C ASN A 2 -11.03 -21.21 -1.01
N ASN A 3 -11.02 -21.48 -2.32
CA ASN A 3 -9.87 -21.31 -3.21
C ASN A 3 -9.29 -19.88 -3.17
N GLU A 4 -10.11 -18.88 -2.83
CA GLU A 4 -9.72 -17.47 -2.71
C GLU A 4 -8.82 -17.18 -1.51
N ASP A 5 -9.14 -17.73 -0.32
CA ASP A 5 -8.35 -17.54 0.89
C ASP A 5 -6.97 -18.22 0.75
N ASP A 6 -6.93 -19.39 0.11
CA ASP A 6 -5.70 -20.12 -0.17
C ASP A 6 -4.81 -19.35 -1.17
N MET A 7 -5.43 -18.73 -2.18
CA MET A 7 -4.72 -17.83 -3.11
C MET A 7 -4.16 -16.60 -2.39
N LYS A 8 -4.97 -15.89 -1.61
CA LYS A 8 -4.50 -14.71 -0.85
C LYS A 8 -3.32 -15.06 0.05
N ARG A 9 -3.42 -16.14 0.84
CA ARG A 9 -2.33 -16.61 1.71
C ARG A 9 -1.06 -16.91 0.93
N LYS A 10 -1.19 -17.51 -0.26
CA LYS A 10 -0.06 -17.79 -1.13
C LYS A 10 0.60 -16.50 -1.62
N GLU A 11 -0.17 -15.53 -2.10
CA GLU A 11 0.37 -14.25 -2.57
C GLU A 11 1.08 -13.50 -1.43
N ILE A 12 0.49 -13.44 -0.23
CA ILE A 12 1.11 -12.86 0.97
C ILE A 12 2.44 -13.55 1.28
N SER A 13 2.44 -14.88 1.32
CA SER A 13 3.64 -15.66 1.63
C SER A 13 4.75 -15.43 0.60
N GLU A 14 4.41 -15.35 -0.69
CA GLU A 14 5.36 -15.04 -1.75
C GLU A 14 5.92 -13.62 -1.62
N LEU A 15 5.08 -12.64 -1.31
CA LEU A 15 5.49 -11.25 -1.12
C LEU A 15 6.45 -11.10 0.06
N ILE A 16 6.13 -11.71 1.20
CA ILE A 16 6.97 -11.70 2.40
C ILE A 16 8.29 -12.40 2.15
N ASN A 17 8.30 -13.55 1.48
CA ASN A 17 9.54 -14.23 1.12
C ASN A 17 10.41 -13.37 0.19
N LYS A 18 9.82 -12.66 -0.77
CA LYS A 18 10.55 -11.72 -1.63
C LYS A 18 11.13 -10.56 -0.83
N ALA A 19 10.36 -9.97 0.08
CA ALA A 19 10.80 -8.88 0.95
C ALA A 19 12.00 -9.32 1.82
N LYS A 20 11.90 -10.48 2.49
CA LYS A 20 13.00 -11.06 3.28
C LYS A 20 14.26 -11.31 2.44
N ASN A 21 14.10 -11.91 1.26
CA ASN A 21 15.22 -12.17 0.36
C ASN A 21 15.86 -10.90 -0.21
N SER A 22 15.13 -9.77 -0.19
CA SER A 22 15.61 -8.46 -0.63
C SER A 22 16.24 -7.65 0.52
N GLY A 23 16.28 -8.20 1.73
CA GLY A 23 16.94 -7.58 2.89
C GLY A 23 16.05 -6.61 3.68
N PHE A 24 14.73 -6.74 3.61
CA PHE A 24 13.84 -5.97 4.48
C PHE A 24 14.14 -6.32 5.95
N LEU A 25 14.20 -5.30 6.82
CA LEU A 25 14.33 -5.50 8.27
C LEU A 25 12.99 -6.00 8.82
N GLU A 26 13.03 -6.81 9.87
CA GLU A 26 11.84 -7.44 10.46
C GLU A 26 11.57 -6.81 11.83
N GLU A 27 10.47 -6.05 11.92
CA GLU A 27 10.10 -5.30 13.12
C GLU A 27 8.91 -5.93 13.84
N LEU A 28 8.98 -5.94 15.17
CA LEU A 28 7.91 -6.46 16.04
C LEU A 28 7.11 -5.34 16.73
N SER A 29 7.54 -4.09 16.58
CA SER A 29 6.86 -2.94 17.15
C SER A 29 6.98 -1.70 16.24
N ILE A 30 6.00 -0.81 16.34
CA ILE A 30 6.02 0.50 15.66
C ILE A 30 7.19 1.36 16.17
N SER A 31 7.54 1.22 17.46
CA SER A 31 8.66 1.94 18.06
C SER A 31 9.98 1.58 17.38
N ASP A 32 10.27 0.28 17.21
CA ASP A 32 11.48 -0.20 16.54
C ASP A 32 11.52 0.25 15.07
N ALA A 33 10.37 0.17 14.37
CA ALA A 33 10.25 0.65 12.99
C ALA A 33 10.57 2.15 12.86
N ILE A 34 10.06 2.98 13.76
CA ILE A 34 10.36 4.42 13.77
C ILE A 34 11.83 4.67 14.05
N ASP A 35 12.40 3.96 15.03
CA ASP A 35 13.79 4.07 15.41
C ASP A 35 14.72 3.81 14.22
N ASP A 36 14.45 2.77 13.44
CA ASP A 36 15.24 2.40 12.26
C ASP A 36 15.05 3.37 11.10
N ILE A 37 13.83 3.86 10.87
CA ILE A 37 13.56 4.92 9.88
C ILE A 37 14.32 6.20 10.25
N MET A 38 14.29 6.60 11.53
CA MET A 38 14.90 7.86 11.99
C MET A 38 16.42 7.81 12.03
N LYS A 39 17.02 6.62 12.16
CA LYS A 39 18.47 6.38 12.07
C LYS A 39 18.96 6.33 10.63
N SER A 40 18.07 6.13 9.65
CA SER A 40 18.43 6.16 8.23
C SER A 40 18.90 7.56 7.83
N THR A 41 20.01 7.64 7.09
CA THR A 41 20.58 8.92 6.65
C THR A 41 20.61 8.95 5.13
N GLY A 42 19.52 9.44 4.53
CA GLY A 42 19.39 9.60 3.07
C GLY A 42 19.26 8.31 2.27
N GLU A 43 19.09 7.16 2.94
CA GLU A 43 18.82 5.86 2.30
C GLU A 43 17.40 5.41 2.63
N GLU A 44 16.77 4.71 1.69
CA GLU A 44 15.48 4.06 1.91
C GLU A 44 15.63 2.90 2.89
N VAL A 45 14.73 2.85 3.88
CA VAL A 45 14.55 1.73 4.78
C VAL A 45 13.33 0.94 4.36
N ASN A 46 13.50 -0.37 4.28
CA ASN A 46 12.46 -1.31 3.92
C ASN A 46 12.21 -2.25 5.10
N LEU A 47 10.98 -2.29 5.60
CA LEU A 47 10.60 -3.02 6.81
C LEU A 47 9.43 -3.98 6.55
N ILE A 48 9.44 -5.09 7.27
CA ILE A 48 8.29 -5.97 7.49
C ILE A 48 7.86 -5.75 8.94
N LEU A 49 6.73 -5.08 9.16
CA LEU A 49 6.18 -4.85 10.49
C LEU A 49 5.16 -5.93 10.83
N TYR A 50 5.43 -6.74 11.84
CA TYR A 50 4.50 -7.77 12.31
C TYR A 50 3.52 -7.19 13.33
N VAL A 51 2.23 -7.23 13.00
CA VAL A 51 1.14 -6.76 13.87
C VAL A 51 0.50 -7.95 14.56
N GLN A 52 0.17 -7.81 15.85
CA GLN A 52 -0.43 -8.91 16.60
C GLN A 52 -1.83 -9.26 16.04
N GLY A 53 -1.99 -10.51 15.60
CA GLY A 53 -3.29 -11.06 15.18
C GLY A 53 -3.71 -10.72 13.74
N GLY A 54 -2.82 -10.11 12.95
CA GLY A 54 -3.03 -9.81 11.53
C GLY A 54 -1.90 -10.31 10.65
N GLU A 55 -2.02 -10.03 9.35
CA GLU A 55 -0.94 -10.20 8.39
C GLU A 55 0.09 -9.06 8.55
N PRO A 56 1.37 -9.27 8.22
CA PRO A 56 2.38 -8.23 8.34
C PRO A 56 2.14 -7.08 7.36
N MET A 57 2.67 -5.91 7.71
CA MET A 57 2.71 -4.74 6.82
C MET A 57 4.08 -4.62 6.17
N LEU A 58 4.11 -4.17 4.93
CA LEU A 58 5.35 -3.74 4.27
C LEU A 58 5.45 -2.22 4.36
N ILE A 59 6.60 -1.73 4.80
CA ILE A 59 6.88 -0.30 4.91
C ILE A 59 8.13 0.00 4.09
N ASN A 60 8.05 0.98 3.20
CA ASN A 60 9.21 1.64 2.63
C ASN A 60 9.20 3.07 3.14
N ALA A 61 10.33 3.56 3.65
CA ALA A 61 10.43 4.91 4.16
C ALA A 61 11.79 5.51 3.85
N ALA A 62 11.82 6.83 3.68
CA ALA A 62 13.04 7.58 3.46
C ALA A 62 13.01 8.84 4.31
N LYS A 63 14.13 9.11 4.98
CA LYS A 63 14.36 10.38 5.69
C LYS A 63 15.16 11.32 4.79
N GLU A 64 14.57 12.45 4.45
CA GLU A 64 15.15 13.48 3.58
C GLU A 64 15.16 14.82 4.30
N GLU A 65 16.36 15.31 4.68
CA GLU A 65 16.57 16.59 5.38
C GLU A 65 15.60 16.80 6.57
N ASP A 66 14.46 17.45 6.33
CA ASP A 66 13.44 17.83 7.32
C ASP A 66 12.14 16.99 7.25
N TYR A 67 12.06 16.00 6.36
CA TYR A 67 10.86 15.20 6.12
C TYR A 67 11.13 13.69 6.16
N VAL A 68 10.08 12.96 6.52
CA VAL A 68 9.98 11.51 6.39
C VAL A 68 8.90 11.20 5.38
N SER A 69 9.29 10.57 4.28
CA SER A 69 8.40 9.97 3.30
C SER A 69 8.21 8.51 3.65
N LEU A 70 6.96 8.02 3.58
CA LEU A 70 6.67 6.61 3.80
C LEU A 70 5.60 6.10 2.85
N ALA A 71 5.71 4.82 2.53
CA ALA A 71 4.70 4.00 1.89
C ALA A 71 4.41 2.82 2.82
N LEU A 72 3.15 2.68 3.23
CA LEU A 72 2.67 1.57 4.04
C LEU A 72 1.72 0.72 3.19
N LEU A 73 1.98 -0.59 3.15
CA LEU A 73 1.15 -1.58 2.48
C LEU A 73 0.69 -2.62 3.50
N ASP A 74 -0.61 -2.62 3.79
CA ASP A 74 -1.21 -3.58 4.71
C ASP A 74 -1.68 -4.83 3.95
N LEU A 75 -1.10 -5.98 4.28
CA LEU A 75 -1.40 -7.24 3.59
C LEU A 75 -2.72 -7.86 4.06
N ASP A 76 -3.30 -7.39 5.17
CA ASP A 76 -4.69 -7.72 5.50
C ASP A 76 -5.67 -7.12 4.47
N LEU A 77 -5.28 -6.02 3.82
CA LEU A 77 -6.11 -5.25 2.88
C LEU A 77 -5.91 -5.65 1.41
N ILE A 78 -5.61 -6.91 1.17
CA ILE A 78 -5.64 -7.50 -0.17
C ILE A 78 -7.09 -7.71 -0.61
N VAL A 79 -7.41 -7.17 -1.78
CA VAL A 79 -8.73 -7.19 -2.39
C VAL A 79 -8.68 -7.83 -3.77
N ASP A 80 -9.73 -8.57 -4.09
CA ASP A 80 -9.96 -9.11 -5.41
C ASP A 80 -10.93 -8.20 -6.18
N ILE A 81 -10.50 -7.77 -7.37
CA ILE A 81 -11.23 -6.89 -8.27
C ILE A 81 -11.75 -7.70 -9.45
N ASN A 82 -13.06 -7.59 -9.69
CA ASN A 82 -13.71 -8.12 -10.88
C ASN A 82 -13.39 -7.25 -12.11
N LEU A 83 -12.67 -7.82 -13.08
CA LEU A 83 -12.28 -7.13 -14.31
C LEU A 83 -13.45 -6.90 -15.28
N GLU A 84 -14.60 -7.54 -15.07
CA GLU A 84 -15.81 -7.19 -15.83
C GLU A 84 -16.39 -5.84 -15.40
N GLU A 85 -16.26 -5.50 -14.11
CA GLU A 85 -16.72 -4.23 -13.55
C GLU A 85 -15.69 -3.12 -13.78
N PHE A 86 -14.39 -3.47 -13.73
CA PHE A 86 -13.29 -2.53 -13.89
C PHE A 86 -12.27 -3.01 -14.95
N PRO A 87 -12.63 -3.04 -16.24
CA PRO A 87 -11.78 -3.59 -17.30
C PRO A 87 -10.46 -2.84 -17.48
N SER A 88 -10.44 -1.54 -17.17
CA SER A 88 -9.28 -0.65 -17.19
C SER A 88 -8.11 -1.17 -16.34
N ILE A 89 -8.42 -1.87 -15.26
CA ILE A 89 -7.43 -2.42 -14.32
C ILE A 89 -6.51 -3.42 -15.01
N ALA A 90 -7.01 -4.20 -15.96
CA ALA A 90 -6.19 -5.17 -16.69
C ALA A 90 -5.14 -4.47 -17.57
N GLN A 91 -5.48 -3.33 -18.16
CA GLN A 91 -4.60 -2.57 -19.06
C GLN A 91 -3.54 -1.79 -18.28
N LEU A 92 -3.93 -1.25 -17.12
CA LEU A 92 -3.11 -0.39 -16.29
C LEU A 92 -2.40 -1.15 -15.16
N PHE A 93 -2.51 -2.48 -15.12
CA PHE A 93 -2.16 -3.29 -13.96
C PHE A 93 -0.74 -3.01 -13.42
N ASN A 94 0.25 -2.95 -14.30
CA ASN A 94 1.64 -2.73 -13.92
C ASN A 94 1.93 -1.31 -13.45
N ASP A 95 1.11 -0.35 -13.86
CA ASP A 95 1.25 1.08 -13.53
C ASP A 95 0.29 1.52 -12.42
N LEU A 96 -0.47 0.58 -11.82
CA LEU A 96 -1.52 0.89 -10.85
C LEU A 96 -0.99 1.69 -9.69
N GLU A 97 0.16 1.30 -9.13
CA GLU A 97 0.73 2.00 -7.98
C GLU A 97 1.02 3.47 -8.31
N GLU A 98 1.74 3.74 -9.40
CA GLU A 98 2.10 5.10 -9.80
C GLU A 98 0.86 5.93 -10.14
N LEU A 99 -0.05 5.36 -10.93
CA LEU A 99 -1.27 6.03 -11.34
C LEU A 99 -2.17 6.37 -10.15
N THR A 100 -2.40 5.39 -9.27
CA THR A 100 -3.27 5.58 -8.11
C THR A 100 -2.61 6.43 -7.04
N THR A 101 -1.28 6.44 -6.91
CA THR A 101 -0.57 7.41 -6.07
C THR A 101 -0.87 8.85 -6.53
N LYS A 102 -0.79 9.12 -7.84
CA LYS A 102 -1.11 10.45 -8.39
C LYS A 102 -2.56 10.84 -8.11
N ILE A 103 -3.50 9.94 -8.38
CA ILE A 103 -4.93 10.16 -8.07
C ILE A 103 -5.13 10.37 -6.56
N GLY A 104 -4.45 9.59 -5.73
CA GLY A 104 -4.48 9.69 -4.27
C GLY A 104 -4.06 11.07 -3.79
N TYR A 105 -2.98 11.64 -4.32
CA TYR A 105 -2.57 13.01 -4.01
C TYR A 105 -3.59 14.05 -4.50
N GLU A 106 -4.18 13.89 -5.68
CA GLU A 106 -5.21 14.83 -6.16
C GLU A 106 -6.46 14.85 -5.26
N LEU A 107 -6.82 13.70 -4.68
CA LEU A 107 -8.02 13.56 -3.86
C LEU A 107 -7.77 13.80 -2.36
N HIS A 108 -6.57 13.50 -1.87
CA HIS A 108 -6.25 13.44 -0.43
C HIS A 108 -5.00 14.27 -0.05
N GLY A 109 -4.34 14.93 -0.99
CA GLY A 109 -3.07 15.63 -0.75
C GLY A 109 -3.15 16.74 0.31
N ASP A 110 -4.31 17.35 0.52
CA ASP A 110 -4.56 18.32 1.60
C ASP A 110 -4.38 17.71 3.01
N ARG A 111 -4.42 16.37 3.11
CA ARG A 111 -4.15 15.60 4.33
C ARG A 111 -2.73 15.02 4.38
N SER A 112 -1.86 15.40 3.44
CA SER A 112 -0.49 14.86 3.29
C SER A 112 -0.41 13.34 3.11
N ILE A 113 -1.48 12.73 2.60
CA ILE A 113 -1.56 11.30 2.31
C ILE A 113 -2.00 11.06 0.86
N ALA A 114 -1.64 9.91 0.33
CA ALA A 114 -2.04 9.43 -0.98
C ALA A 114 -2.31 7.90 -0.90
N PRO A 115 -3.58 7.47 -0.81
CA PRO A 115 -3.89 6.05 -0.94
C PRO A 115 -3.54 5.56 -2.35
N PHE A 116 -3.10 4.30 -2.45
CA PHE A 116 -2.71 3.68 -3.71
C PHE A 116 -3.08 2.19 -3.76
N LEU A 117 -3.08 1.62 -4.95
CA LEU A 117 -3.26 0.19 -5.20
C LEU A 117 -1.95 -0.42 -5.65
N PHE A 118 -1.46 -1.40 -4.90
CA PHE A 118 -0.30 -2.18 -5.27
C PHE A 118 -0.71 -3.44 -6.06
N PRO A 119 -0.21 -3.65 -7.29
CA PRO A 119 -0.54 -4.82 -8.08
C PRO A 119 0.11 -6.09 -7.53
N LEU A 120 -0.68 -7.12 -7.22
CA LEU A 120 -0.17 -8.41 -6.78
C LEU A 120 -0.23 -9.46 -7.89
N ARG A 121 -1.44 -9.67 -8.43
CA ARG A 121 -1.66 -10.68 -9.46
C ARG A 121 -2.77 -10.29 -10.43
N LEU A 122 -2.54 -10.58 -11.70
CA LEU A 122 -3.54 -10.46 -12.76
C LEU A 122 -3.91 -11.85 -13.30
N ASP A 123 -5.19 -12.21 -13.24
CA ASP A 123 -5.74 -13.43 -13.82
C ASP A 123 -6.80 -13.08 -14.86
N VAL A 124 -6.34 -12.80 -16.07
CA VAL A 124 -7.20 -12.44 -17.21
C VAL A 124 -8.16 -13.58 -17.58
N SER A 125 -7.76 -14.84 -17.38
CA SER A 125 -8.59 -16.01 -17.72
C SER A 125 -9.84 -16.07 -16.84
N ASN A 126 -9.67 -15.78 -15.55
CA ASN A 126 -10.77 -15.73 -14.58
C ASN A 126 -11.37 -14.33 -14.44
N LYS A 127 -10.87 -13.34 -15.17
CA LYS A 127 -11.28 -11.92 -15.11
C LYS A 127 -11.15 -11.33 -13.70
N ARG A 128 -10.05 -11.64 -13.01
CA ARG A 128 -9.77 -11.14 -11.66
C ARG A 128 -8.42 -10.46 -11.57
N ALA A 129 -8.31 -9.46 -10.72
CA ALA A 129 -7.04 -8.86 -10.32
C ALA A 129 -6.98 -8.81 -8.80
N MET A 130 -5.86 -9.23 -8.22
CA MET A 130 -5.57 -9.06 -6.80
C MET A 130 -4.67 -7.86 -6.62
N VAL A 131 -5.08 -6.95 -5.75
CA VAL A 131 -4.32 -5.75 -5.38
C VAL A 131 -4.31 -5.60 -3.87
N ALA A 132 -3.30 -4.93 -3.34
CA ALA A 132 -3.29 -4.49 -1.94
C ALA A 132 -3.53 -2.98 -1.87
N CYS A 133 -4.30 -2.54 -0.88
CA CYS A 133 -4.45 -1.11 -0.61
C CYS A 133 -3.31 -0.65 0.29
N GLY A 134 -2.61 0.41 -0.11
CA GLY A 134 -1.60 1.07 0.69
C GLY A 134 -1.85 2.56 0.81
N ILE A 135 -1.03 3.20 1.62
CA ILE A 135 -1.03 4.65 1.81
C ILE A 135 0.39 5.18 1.76
N LYS A 136 0.61 6.22 0.96
CA LYS A 136 1.84 7.02 0.99
C LYS A 136 1.59 8.28 1.80
N ALA A 137 2.58 8.73 2.53
CA ALA A 137 2.51 9.95 3.31
C ALA A 137 3.88 10.64 3.33
N ALA A 138 3.86 11.95 3.52
CA ALA A 138 5.05 12.75 3.77
C ALA A 138 4.78 13.66 4.96
N ILE A 139 5.65 13.64 5.95
CA ILE A 139 5.48 14.40 7.18
C ILE A 139 6.82 14.98 7.63
N THR A 140 6.79 16.13 8.30
CA THR A 140 8.00 16.72 8.88
C THR A 140 8.58 15.78 9.94
N GLU A 141 9.90 15.69 10.02
CA GLU A 141 10.62 14.84 10.98
C GLU A 141 10.11 15.03 12.42
N GLU A 142 9.85 16.28 12.83
CA GLU A 142 9.37 16.62 14.18
C GLU A 142 8.01 15.98 14.54
N LEU A 143 7.19 15.68 13.55
CA LEU A 143 5.85 15.10 13.72
C LEU A 143 5.83 13.59 13.44
N PHE A 144 6.92 13.02 12.97
CA PHE A 144 7.03 11.58 12.74
C PHE A 144 7.32 10.85 14.06
N ASN A 145 6.28 10.21 14.61
CA ASN A 145 6.32 9.47 15.87
C ASN A 145 5.29 8.34 15.89
N GLU A 146 5.22 7.57 16.98
CA GLU A 146 4.35 6.39 17.12
C GLU A 146 2.88 6.74 16.86
N ASN A 147 2.38 7.85 17.42
CA ASN A 147 0.99 8.25 17.23
C ASN A 147 0.68 8.56 15.75
N PHE A 148 1.64 9.11 15.01
CA PHE A 148 1.46 9.33 13.58
C PHE A 148 1.39 8.01 12.81
N MET A 149 2.31 7.07 13.07
CA MET A 149 2.32 5.77 12.37
C MET A 149 1.07 4.94 12.73
N GLU A 150 0.69 4.89 14.01
CA GLU A 150 -0.55 4.27 14.46
C GLU A 150 -1.77 4.93 13.82
N GLY A 151 -1.85 6.26 13.83
CA GLY A 151 -2.96 6.99 13.21
C GLY A 151 -3.05 6.77 11.70
N LEU A 152 -1.91 6.61 11.01
CA LEU A 152 -1.88 6.30 9.57
C LEU A 152 -2.36 4.87 9.29
N ILE A 153 -1.94 3.90 10.12
CA ILE A 153 -2.40 2.51 10.06
C ILE A 153 -3.91 2.44 10.30
N GLU A 154 -4.40 3.12 11.34
CA GLU A 154 -5.82 3.19 11.66
C GLU A 154 -6.62 3.87 10.54
N ASP A 155 -6.13 4.98 9.96
CA ASP A 155 -6.78 5.65 8.84
C ASP A 155 -6.89 4.72 7.64
N LEU A 156 -5.80 4.03 7.27
CA LEU A 156 -5.82 3.06 6.18
C LEU A 156 -6.84 1.95 6.47
N GLY A 157 -6.76 1.30 7.63
CA GLY A 157 -7.65 0.20 8.01
C GLY A 157 -9.13 0.62 8.07
N PHE A 158 -9.44 1.83 8.55
CA PHE A 158 -10.82 2.33 8.62
C PHE A 158 -11.37 2.78 7.27
N ASN A 159 -10.53 3.40 6.42
CA ASN A 159 -10.97 4.04 5.18
C ASN A 159 -10.70 3.21 3.91
N TYR A 160 -10.08 2.04 3.97
CA TYR A 160 -9.60 1.33 2.77
C TYR A 160 -10.68 1.10 1.72
N MET A 161 -11.92 0.75 2.11
CA MET A 161 -13.02 0.54 1.16
C MET A 161 -13.40 1.84 0.43
N ARG A 162 -13.36 2.98 1.14
CA ARG A 162 -13.60 4.29 0.55
C ARG A 162 -12.48 4.62 -0.43
N TYR A 163 -11.23 4.45 -0.03
CA TYR A 163 -10.06 4.69 -0.88
C TYR A 163 -10.09 3.82 -2.14
N LEU A 164 -10.36 2.53 -1.99
CA LEU A 164 -10.51 1.61 -3.11
C LEU A 164 -11.58 2.10 -4.10
N SER A 165 -12.78 2.43 -3.61
CA SER A 165 -13.88 2.91 -4.44
C SER A 165 -13.55 4.23 -5.17
N GLU A 166 -12.92 5.17 -4.47
CA GLU A 166 -12.50 6.46 -5.01
C GLU A 166 -11.43 6.30 -6.11
N LEU A 167 -10.44 5.43 -5.88
CA LEU A 167 -9.37 5.13 -6.85
C LEU A 167 -9.93 4.42 -8.08
N LEU A 168 -10.69 3.34 -7.91
CA LEU A 168 -11.30 2.59 -9.01
C LEU A 168 -12.26 3.47 -9.83
N GLY A 169 -13.13 4.24 -9.17
CA GLY A 169 -14.04 5.16 -9.85
C GLY A 169 -13.32 6.29 -10.60
N SER A 170 -12.14 6.69 -10.14
CA SER A 170 -11.31 7.71 -10.82
C SER A 170 -10.59 7.14 -12.03
N ILE A 171 -10.10 5.89 -11.97
CA ILE A 171 -9.54 5.18 -13.13
C ILE A 171 -10.60 5.07 -14.24
N THR A 172 -11.79 4.56 -13.92
CA THR A 172 -12.88 4.37 -14.90
C THR A 172 -13.30 5.70 -15.57
N ARG A 173 -13.34 6.80 -14.81
CA ARG A 173 -13.70 8.12 -15.36
C ARG A 173 -12.67 8.68 -16.33
N ARG A 174 -11.38 8.45 -16.08
CA ARG A 174 -10.29 8.95 -16.94
C ARG A 174 -10.26 8.26 -18.30
N GLU A 175 -10.62 6.97 -18.37
CA GLU A 175 -10.75 6.28 -19.67
C GLU A 175 -11.91 6.83 -20.51
N GLY A 176 -13.04 7.17 -19.88
CA GLY A 176 -14.19 7.78 -20.56
C GLY A 176 -13.93 9.18 -21.13
N GLN A 177 -12.75 9.77 -20.84
CA GLN A 177 -12.31 11.06 -21.36
C GLN A 177 -11.17 10.95 -22.40
N SER A 178 -10.83 9.73 -22.84
CA SER A 178 -9.93 9.56 -24.00
C SER A 178 -10.61 10.13 -25.25
N PRO A 179 -9.92 10.98 -26.04
CA PRO A 179 -10.49 11.69 -27.19
C PRO A 179 -10.99 10.78 -28.31
#